data_AF-A0A6C0DQT3-F1
#
_entry.id   AF-A0A6C0DQT3-F1
#
_cell.length_a   1.000
_cell.length_b   1.000
_cell.length_c   1.000
_cell.angle_alpha   90.00
_cell.angle_beta   90.00
_cell.angle_gamma   90.00
#
_symmetry.space_group_name_H-M   'P 1'
#
loop_
_entity.id
_entity.type
_entity.pdbx_description
1 polymer ?
#
loop_
_entity_poly.entity_id
_entity_poly.type
_entity_poly.pdbx_seq_one_letter_code
_entity_poly.pdbx_strand_id
1 'polypeptide(L)'
;MSCIAVRHYKAGPCPHKVFKDERCKLHYNGLMLTGPKHVLESEMIRRQINERSILLSSNKDDPTFTENIEVLEVRHKYERIRMVDRLTVMPDTAADVVHRRKVNRRIERRDELWALRNERRWDPRQDLGPAQEHEEPQDDLIRFAADRQNIHREVTVNEVVKKTIEKVILSPVPAEYRWNMETIAKTPGEIIAECKISIAAGKLLMEKYTSDETIYEMVPGIYGKTLDSVWQYIKSSSDKEVLIKTLKIELEDNIGMCAQGNLTRLCNVLQGYLDDMPKPSVAEILGDLLPPLMAIKDRKVRRETALQIMRTHNVPDEEQDAWLEGLYDEDADDERRAYLDDLRMDYYPHY
;
A
#
# COMPACT_ATOMS: atom_id res chain seq x y z
N MET A 1 35.27 -21.38 19.28
CA MET A 1 34.49 -20.46 18.42
C MET A 1 33.02 -20.77 18.58
N SER A 2 32.16 -19.76 18.67
CA SER A 2 30.70 -19.90 18.71
C SER A 2 30.13 -19.98 17.29
N CYS A 3 28.95 -20.58 17.13
CA CYS A 3 28.29 -20.65 15.82
C CYS A 3 27.81 -19.26 15.37
N ILE A 4 28.13 -18.88 14.13
CA ILE A 4 27.85 -17.55 13.56
C ILE A 4 26.38 -17.30 13.18
N ALA A 5 25.51 -18.29 13.34
CA ALA A 5 24.12 -18.18 12.92
C ALA A 5 23.36 -17.14 13.74
N VAL A 6 22.63 -16.25 13.06
CA VAL A 6 21.85 -15.21 13.71
C VAL A 6 20.57 -15.80 14.30
N ARG A 7 20.40 -15.64 15.62
CA ARG A 7 19.20 -16.08 16.35
C ARG A 7 18.43 -14.89 16.90
N HIS A 8 17.21 -15.11 17.36
CA HIS A 8 16.42 -14.09 18.03
C HIS A 8 17.17 -13.50 19.24
N TYR A 9 17.12 -12.19 19.45
CA TYR A 9 17.91 -11.49 20.48
C TYR A 9 17.73 -12.06 21.90
N LYS A 10 16.50 -12.48 22.27
CA LYS A 10 16.22 -13.13 23.56
C LYS A 10 16.87 -14.51 23.74
N ALA A 11 17.18 -15.21 22.65
CA ALA A 11 17.71 -16.58 22.71
C ALA A 11 19.24 -16.64 22.86
N GLY A 12 19.91 -15.48 22.80
CA GLY A 12 21.36 -15.38 22.85
C GLY A 12 22.08 -16.08 21.69
N PRO A 13 23.42 -16.15 21.75
CA PRO A 13 24.22 -16.87 20.75
C PRO A 13 23.86 -18.36 20.71
N CYS A 14 24.11 -19.02 19.58
CA CYS A 14 23.87 -20.45 19.48
C CYS A 14 24.78 -21.22 20.45
N PRO A 15 24.23 -22.06 21.35
CA PRO A 15 25.02 -22.77 22.36
C PRO A 15 25.72 -24.02 21.79
N HIS A 16 25.39 -24.42 20.55
CA HIS A 16 25.92 -25.64 19.96
C HIS A 16 27.34 -25.44 19.41
N LYS A 17 28.16 -26.48 19.55
CA LYS A 17 29.52 -26.50 19.02
C LYS A 17 29.53 -26.29 17.51
N VAL A 18 30.51 -25.51 17.04
CA VAL A 18 30.78 -25.31 15.62
C VAL A 18 31.12 -26.65 14.97
N PHE A 19 30.60 -26.86 13.77
CA PHE A 19 30.78 -28.05 12.97
C PHE A 19 31.57 -27.74 11.69
N LYS A 20 30.98 -26.95 10.78
CA LYS A 20 31.58 -26.60 9.48
C LYS A 20 31.11 -25.21 9.05
N ASP A 21 31.98 -24.49 8.32
CA ASP A 21 31.74 -23.12 7.85
C ASP A 21 31.28 -22.19 8.99
N GLU A 22 31.95 -22.31 10.13
CA GLU A 22 31.68 -21.55 11.36
C GLU A 22 30.25 -21.73 11.94
N ARG A 23 29.50 -22.72 11.45
CA ARG A 23 28.13 -23.03 11.86
C ARG A 23 28.06 -24.36 12.62
N CYS A 24 27.13 -24.47 13.57
CA CYS A 24 26.82 -25.74 14.20
C CYS A 24 26.11 -26.68 13.20
N LYS A 25 26.07 -27.98 13.50
CA LYS A 25 25.50 -29.01 12.60
C LYS A 25 24.08 -28.67 12.12
N LEU A 26 23.23 -28.14 13.01
CA LEU A 26 21.86 -27.79 12.68
C LEU A 26 21.79 -26.62 11.69
N HIS A 27 22.52 -25.54 11.94
CA HIS A 27 22.53 -24.37 11.07
C HIS A 27 23.27 -24.63 9.74
N TYR A 28 24.29 -25.50 9.76
CA TYR A 28 24.96 -25.95 8.54
C TYR A 28 24.00 -26.77 7.66
N ASN A 29 23.25 -27.70 8.24
CA ASN A 29 22.26 -28.46 7.49
C ASN A 29 21.15 -27.56 6.93
N GLY A 30 20.71 -26.55 7.70
CA GLY A 30 19.80 -25.53 7.20
C GLY A 30 20.34 -24.82 5.96
N LEU A 31 21.59 -24.36 6.00
CA LEU A 31 22.28 -23.75 4.86
C LEU A 31 22.32 -24.66 3.62
N MET A 32 22.64 -25.94 3.81
CA MET A 32 22.69 -26.90 2.70
C MET A 32 21.29 -27.18 2.10
N LEU A 33 20.22 -27.05 2.90
CA LEU A 33 18.85 -27.30 2.45
C LEU A 33 18.18 -26.10 1.78
N THR A 34 18.46 -24.88 2.26
CA THR A 34 17.82 -23.66 1.73
C THR A 34 18.69 -22.91 0.73
N GLY A 35 19.99 -23.18 0.74
CA GLY A 35 20.97 -22.47 -0.08
C GLY A 35 21.49 -21.18 0.58
N PRO A 36 22.69 -20.74 0.16
CA PRO A 36 23.37 -19.59 0.73
C PRO A 36 22.66 -18.26 0.50
N LYS A 37 21.92 -18.07 -0.61
CA LYS A 37 21.20 -16.80 -0.86
C LYS A 37 20.13 -16.58 0.20
N HIS A 38 19.30 -17.61 0.41
CA HIS A 38 18.22 -17.54 1.37
C HIS A 38 18.73 -17.39 2.81
N VAL A 39 19.83 -18.07 3.17
CA VAL A 39 20.42 -17.91 4.51
C VAL A 39 20.94 -16.49 4.73
N LEU A 40 21.65 -15.91 3.77
CA LEU A 40 22.16 -14.53 3.89
C LEU A 40 21.01 -13.52 4.06
N GLU A 41 19.96 -13.66 3.27
CA GLU A 41 18.76 -12.83 3.35
C GLU A 41 18.06 -12.98 4.72
N SER A 42 17.81 -14.23 5.13
CA SER A 42 17.15 -14.55 6.41
C SER A 42 17.94 -14.03 7.62
N GLU A 43 19.27 -14.14 7.58
CA GLU A 43 20.15 -13.66 8.64
C GLU A 43 20.17 -12.14 8.73
N MET A 44 20.21 -11.43 7.60
CA MET A 44 20.10 -9.97 7.58
C MET A 44 18.77 -9.52 8.17
N ILE A 45 17.65 -10.09 7.70
CA ILE A 45 16.31 -9.78 8.23
C ILE A 45 16.28 -10.04 9.75
N ARG A 46 16.87 -11.15 10.20
CA ARG A 46 16.92 -11.47 11.63
C ARG A 46 17.75 -10.46 12.43
N ARG A 47 18.89 -9.99 11.91
CA ARG A 47 19.68 -8.94 12.56
C ARG A 47 18.88 -7.64 12.69
N GLN A 48 18.22 -7.23 11.61
CA GLN A 48 17.40 -6.02 11.60
C GLN A 48 16.28 -6.09 12.64
N ILE A 49 15.58 -7.24 12.72
CA ILE A 49 14.55 -7.48 13.74
C ILE A 49 15.12 -7.40 15.16
N ASN A 50 16.30 -8.01 15.38
CA ASN A 50 16.95 -8.00 16.69
C ASN A 50 17.35 -6.58 17.11
N GLU A 51 18.01 -5.83 16.22
CA GLU A 51 18.44 -4.45 16.50
C GLU A 51 17.24 -3.56 16.82
N ARG A 52 16.16 -3.67 16.04
CA ARG A 52 14.92 -2.94 16.30
C ARG A 52 14.33 -3.34 17.65
N SER A 53 14.29 -4.64 17.94
CA SER A 53 13.71 -5.14 19.20
C SER A 53 14.54 -4.73 20.42
N ILE A 54 15.86 -4.69 20.30
CA ILE A 54 16.76 -4.19 21.35
C ILE A 54 16.48 -2.71 21.58
N LEU A 55 16.47 -1.89 20.53
CA LEU A 55 16.21 -0.45 20.63
C LEU A 55 14.84 -0.15 21.25
N LEU A 56 13.79 -0.86 20.80
CA LEU A 56 12.44 -0.77 21.35
C LEU A 56 12.35 -1.22 22.83
N SER A 57 13.29 -2.04 23.29
CA SER A 57 13.32 -2.55 24.67
C SER A 57 14.16 -1.71 25.63
N SER A 58 15.15 -0.96 25.14
CA SER A 58 16.10 -0.22 25.99
C SER A 58 15.79 1.27 26.13
N ASN A 59 15.14 1.90 25.15
CA ASN A 59 15.16 3.38 25.01
C ASN A 59 13.77 4.04 24.87
N LYS A 60 12.68 3.44 25.38
CA LYS A 60 11.33 4.02 25.19
C LYS A 60 11.15 5.43 25.78
N ASP A 61 11.90 5.77 26.82
CA ASP A 61 11.81 7.06 27.52
C ASP A 61 12.93 8.03 27.11
N ASP A 62 13.77 7.66 26.14
CA ASP A 62 14.86 8.50 25.65
C ASP A 62 14.34 9.56 24.66
N PRO A 63 14.57 10.87 24.87
CA PRO A 63 14.15 11.91 23.93
C PRO A 63 14.78 11.78 22.53
N THR A 64 15.88 11.03 22.39
CA THR A 64 16.54 10.73 21.11
C THR A 64 16.03 9.44 20.45
N PHE A 65 15.05 8.75 21.06
CA PHE A 65 14.53 7.46 20.57
C PHE A 65 14.03 7.51 19.13
N THR A 66 13.29 8.57 18.78
CA THR A 66 12.75 8.76 17.42
C THR A 66 13.88 8.90 16.41
N GLU A 67 14.88 9.75 16.69
CA GLU A 67 16.06 9.92 15.83
C GLU A 67 16.85 8.61 15.68
N ASN A 68 17.03 7.87 16.77
CA ASN A 68 17.72 6.58 16.75
C ASN A 68 16.97 5.52 15.92
N ILE A 69 15.64 5.53 15.93
CA ILE A 69 14.82 4.64 15.07
C ILE A 69 14.97 5.04 13.61
N GLU A 70 14.87 6.34 13.28
CA GLU A 70 14.99 6.81 11.90
C GLU A 70 16.37 6.48 11.31
N VAL A 71 17.44 6.72 12.07
CA VAL A 71 18.81 6.34 11.69
C VAL A 71 18.93 4.83 11.49
N LEU A 72 18.32 4.03 12.36
CA LEU A 72 18.31 2.58 12.24
C LEU A 72 17.58 2.12 10.97
N GLU A 73 16.43 2.72 10.65
CA GLU A 73 15.65 2.40 9.46
C GLU A 73 16.37 2.75 8.15
N VAL A 74 17.02 3.92 8.11
CA VAL A 74 17.85 4.34 6.96
C VAL A 74 19.02 3.36 6.78
N ARG A 75 19.70 2.96 7.87
CA ARG A 75 20.76 1.95 7.83
C ARG A 75 20.25 0.61 7.29
N HIS A 76 19.12 0.13 7.80
CA HIS A 76 18.51 -1.13 7.35
C HIS A 76 18.12 -1.08 5.88
N LYS A 77 17.62 0.07 5.41
CA LYS A 77 17.31 0.29 3.99
C LYS A 77 18.58 0.17 3.13
N TYR A 78 19.66 0.82 3.53
CA TYR A 78 20.93 0.76 2.81
C TYR A 78 21.55 -0.66 2.80
N GLU A 79 21.49 -1.37 3.93
CA GLU A 79 21.92 -2.77 4.01
C GLU A 79 21.12 -3.69 3.09
N ARG A 80 19.80 -3.49 2.99
CA ARG A 80 18.95 -4.25 2.06
C ARG A 80 19.35 -4.02 0.61
N ILE A 81 19.60 -2.77 0.20
CA ILE A 81 20.05 -2.44 -1.15
C ILE A 81 21.38 -3.17 -1.46
N ARG A 82 22.37 -3.04 -0.57
CA ARG A 82 23.66 -3.74 -0.73
C ARG A 82 23.52 -5.26 -0.74
N MET A 83 22.55 -5.80 0.02
CA MET A 83 22.28 -7.23 0.02
C MET A 83 21.71 -7.68 -1.32
N VAL A 84 20.77 -6.93 -1.90
CA VAL A 84 20.22 -7.23 -3.23
C VAL A 84 21.34 -7.25 -4.27
N ASP A 85 22.23 -6.27 -4.29
CA ASP A 85 23.38 -6.25 -5.19
C ASP A 85 24.25 -7.49 -5.01
N ARG A 86 24.57 -7.83 -3.75
CA ARG A 86 25.36 -9.02 -3.40
C ARG A 86 24.69 -10.32 -3.84
N LEU A 87 23.39 -10.47 -3.62
CA LEU A 87 22.62 -11.66 -4.00
C LEU A 87 22.49 -11.81 -5.52
N THR A 88 22.46 -10.69 -6.24
CA THR A 88 22.35 -10.66 -7.71
C THR A 88 23.63 -11.17 -8.37
N VAL A 89 24.80 -10.76 -7.86
CA VAL A 89 26.11 -11.21 -8.41
C VAL A 89 26.52 -12.60 -7.93
N MET A 90 25.91 -13.13 -6.88
CA MET A 90 26.23 -14.45 -6.37
C MET A 90 25.59 -15.53 -7.26
N PRO A 91 26.32 -16.56 -7.70
CA PRO A 91 25.74 -17.63 -8.51
C PRO A 91 24.72 -18.44 -7.70
N ASP A 92 23.66 -18.92 -8.36
CA ASP A 92 22.69 -19.82 -7.74
C ASP A 92 23.31 -21.21 -7.52
N THR A 93 23.19 -21.73 -6.30
CA THR A 93 23.51 -23.14 -6.01
C THR A 93 22.31 -24.03 -6.31
N ALA A 94 22.53 -25.34 -6.42
CA ALA A 94 21.43 -26.31 -6.55
C ALA A 94 20.42 -26.21 -5.39
N ALA A 95 20.89 -25.92 -4.17
CA ALA A 95 20.05 -25.73 -3.01
C ALA A 95 19.17 -24.46 -3.14
N ASP A 96 19.72 -23.35 -3.65
CA ASP A 96 18.94 -22.11 -3.89
C ASP A 96 17.81 -22.36 -4.89
N VAL A 97 18.09 -23.07 -5.99
CA VAL A 97 17.09 -23.39 -7.03
C VAL A 97 15.98 -24.29 -6.47
N VAL A 98 16.35 -25.34 -5.73
CA VAL A 98 15.38 -26.26 -5.11
C VAL A 98 14.53 -25.53 -4.08
N HIS A 99 15.13 -24.68 -3.26
CA HIS A 99 14.43 -23.89 -2.26
C HIS A 99 13.44 -22.92 -2.91
N ARG A 100 13.87 -22.16 -3.93
CA ARG A 100 13.00 -21.22 -4.67
C ARG A 100 11.78 -21.92 -5.27
N ARG A 101 11.98 -23.09 -5.91
CA ARG A 101 10.88 -23.92 -6.44
C ARG A 101 9.93 -24.42 -5.34
N LYS A 102 10.43 -24.68 -4.14
CA LYS A 102 9.61 -25.10 -3.00
C LYS A 102 8.80 -23.92 -2.44
N VAL A 103 9.39 -22.73 -2.39
CA VAL A 103 8.72 -21.50 -1.95
C VAL A 103 7.62 -21.12 -2.94
N ASN A 104 7.92 -21.07 -4.24
CA ASN A 104 6.92 -20.74 -5.27
C ASN A 104 5.72 -21.69 -5.23
N ARG A 105 5.95 -23.00 -5.12
CA ARG A 105 4.86 -23.98 -4.98
C ARG A 105 4.01 -23.80 -3.73
N ARG A 106 4.58 -23.26 -2.64
CA ARG A 106 3.81 -22.93 -1.42
C ARG A 106 2.95 -21.69 -1.63
N ILE A 107 3.48 -20.70 -2.35
CA ILE A 107 2.74 -19.49 -2.72
C ILE A 107 1.58 -19.86 -3.64
N GLU A 108 1.84 -20.60 -4.71
CA GLU A 108 0.81 -21.11 -5.64
C GLU A 108 -0.30 -21.85 -4.91
N ARG A 109 0.03 -22.83 -4.05
CA ARG A 109 -0.98 -23.56 -3.25
C ARG A 109 -1.78 -22.66 -2.33
N ARG A 110 -1.14 -21.67 -1.71
CA ARG A 110 -1.83 -20.72 -0.83
C ARG A 110 -2.81 -19.88 -1.64
N ASP A 111 -2.39 -19.42 -2.81
CA ASP A 111 -3.21 -18.57 -3.68
C ASP A 111 -4.37 -19.38 -4.30
N GLU A 112 -4.15 -20.66 -4.64
CA GLU A 112 -5.20 -21.62 -5.03
C GLU A 112 -6.23 -21.84 -3.91
N LEU A 113 -5.77 -22.05 -2.67
CA LEU A 113 -6.66 -22.21 -1.52
C LEU A 113 -7.46 -20.93 -1.24
N TRP A 114 -6.83 -19.77 -1.41
CA TRP A 114 -7.48 -18.48 -1.27
C TRP A 114 -8.55 -18.29 -2.35
N ALA A 115 -8.26 -18.64 -3.60
CA ALA A 115 -9.23 -18.62 -4.69
C ALA A 115 -10.43 -19.56 -4.43
N LEU A 116 -10.19 -20.80 -3.99
CA LEU A 116 -11.25 -21.76 -3.66
C LEU A 116 -12.13 -21.29 -2.49
N ARG A 117 -11.55 -20.62 -1.49
CA ARG A 117 -12.32 -20.02 -0.39
C ARG A 117 -13.21 -18.88 -0.89
N ASN A 118 -12.68 -18.03 -1.77
CA ASN A 118 -13.46 -16.95 -2.37
C ASN A 118 -14.58 -17.48 -3.27
N GLU A 119 -14.33 -18.54 -4.04
CA GLU A 119 -15.32 -19.15 -4.92
C GLU A 119 -16.44 -19.85 -4.14
N ARG A 120 -16.14 -20.49 -3.00
CA ARG A 120 -17.16 -21.09 -2.13
C ARG A 120 -18.01 -20.05 -1.37
N ARG A 121 -17.50 -18.82 -1.22
CA ARG A 121 -18.24 -17.70 -0.64
C ARG A 121 -19.22 -17.08 -1.63
N TRP A 122 -19.10 -17.39 -2.92
CA TRP A 122 -19.97 -16.91 -3.99
C TRP A 122 -21.23 -17.79 -4.10
N ASP A 123 -22.38 -17.34 -3.59
CA ASP A 123 -23.69 -17.99 -3.77
C ASP A 123 -24.42 -17.44 -5.01
N PRO A 124 -24.66 -18.25 -6.06
CA PRO A 124 -25.38 -17.81 -7.26
C PRO A 124 -26.87 -17.44 -7.02
N ARG A 125 -27.42 -17.67 -5.82
CA ARG A 125 -28.84 -17.43 -5.52
C ARG A 125 -29.16 -16.01 -5.05
N GLN A 126 -28.17 -15.13 -4.89
CA GLN A 126 -28.41 -13.72 -4.52
C GLN A 126 -28.83 -12.81 -5.70
N ASP A 127 -28.96 -13.34 -6.92
CA ASP A 127 -29.22 -12.56 -8.14
C ASP A 127 -30.71 -12.54 -8.61
N LEU A 128 -31.63 -13.00 -7.75
CA LEU A 128 -33.07 -12.90 -7.99
C LEU A 128 -33.73 -12.21 -6.80
N GLY A 129 -33.82 -10.89 -6.86
CA GLY A 129 -34.48 -10.09 -5.82
C GLY A 129 -35.98 -10.40 -5.69
N PRO A 130 -36.51 -10.25 -4.48
CA PRO A 130 -37.79 -9.57 -4.37
C PRO A 130 -37.84 -8.52 -3.25
N ALA A 131 -38.57 -7.46 -3.58
CA ALA A 131 -39.35 -6.54 -2.73
C ALA A 131 -38.70 -5.94 -1.46
N GLN A 132 -38.71 -4.61 -1.45
CA GLN A 132 -38.39 -3.70 -0.36
C GLN A 132 -38.94 -4.14 1.01
N GLU A 133 -38.04 -4.33 1.98
CA GLU A 133 -38.27 -3.89 3.37
C GLU A 133 -36.98 -3.25 3.90
N HIS A 134 -37.16 -2.12 4.59
CA HIS A 134 -36.12 -1.28 5.16
C HIS A 134 -35.44 -1.98 6.35
N GLU A 135 -34.18 -2.40 6.22
CA GLU A 135 -33.30 -2.72 7.36
C GLU A 135 -31.85 -2.21 7.12
N GLU A 136 -31.53 -1.20 7.93
CA GLU A 136 -30.26 -0.64 8.46
C GLU A 136 -28.97 -0.35 7.63
N PRO A 137 -28.24 0.75 7.94
CA PRO A 137 -27.08 1.27 7.18
C PRO A 137 -25.73 0.61 7.52
N GLN A 138 -25.70 -0.37 8.44
CA GLN A 138 -24.46 -0.93 9.01
C GLN A 138 -23.75 -1.92 8.07
N ASP A 139 -24.50 -2.68 7.27
CA ASP A 139 -23.96 -3.72 6.40
C ASP A 139 -23.25 -3.14 5.15
N ASP A 140 -23.64 -1.94 4.72
CA ASP A 140 -23.01 -1.23 3.59
C ASP A 140 -21.62 -0.68 3.94
N LEU A 141 -21.41 -0.27 5.19
CA LEU A 141 -20.12 0.26 5.67
C LEU A 141 -19.08 -0.86 5.82
N ILE A 142 -19.49 -2.04 6.29
CA ILE A 142 -18.62 -3.21 6.44
C ILE A 142 -18.18 -3.73 5.07
N ARG A 143 -19.09 -3.77 4.10
CA ARG A 143 -18.78 -4.09 2.69
C ARG A 143 -17.86 -3.05 2.05
N PHE A 144 -18.04 -1.77 2.37
CA PHE A 144 -17.19 -0.67 1.89
C PHE A 144 -15.75 -0.75 2.43
N ALA A 145 -15.57 -1.08 3.72
CA ALA A 145 -14.25 -1.18 4.34
C ALA A 145 -13.43 -2.43 3.90
N ALA A 146 -14.11 -3.49 3.47
CA ALA A 146 -13.47 -4.76 3.08
C ALA A 146 -13.01 -4.82 1.60
N ASP A 147 -13.46 -3.89 0.75
CA ASP A 147 -13.12 -3.84 -0.67
C ASP A 147 -11.75 -3.17 -0.92
N ARG A 148 -10.74 -3.98 -1.25
CA ARG A 148 -9.37 -3.50 -1.58
C ARG A 148 -9.24 -2.88 -2.97
N GLN A 149 -10.32 -2.85 -3.76
CA GLN A 149 -10.39 -2.25 -5.10
C GLN A 149 -11.56 -1.26 -5.24
N ASN A 150 -11.89 -0.54 -4.17
CA ASN A 150 -13.01 0.41 -4.12
C ASN A 150 -12.91 1.64 -5.08
N ILE A 151 -11.90 1.67 -5.96
CA ILE A 151 -11.75 2.64 -7.07
C ILE A 151 -12.73 2.31 -8.22
N HIS A 152 -13.38 1.13 -8.20
CA HIS A 152 -14.28 0.64 -9.24
C HIS A 152 -15.76 0.51 -8.82
N ARG A 153 -16.26 1.28 -7.86
CA ARG A 153 -17.72 1.53 -7.77
C ARG A 153 -18.10 2.77 -8.58
N GLU A 154 -18.77 2.48 -9.67
CA GLU A 154 -18.79 3.21 -10.94
C GLU A 154 -19.62 4.49 -10.97
N VAL A 155 -20.28 4.86 -9.87
CA VAL A 155 -21.27 5.95 -9.86
C VAL A 155 -20.72 7.18 -9.14
N THR A 156 -20.31 7.10 -7.86
CA THR A 156 -19.94 8.32 -7.11
C THR A 156 -18.56 8.88 -7.48
N VAL A 157 -17.50 8.05 -7.48
CA VAL A 157 -16.13 8.50 -7.82
C VAL A 157 -16.07 8.94 -9.29
N ASN A 158 -16.68 8.16 -10.18
CA ASN A 158 -16.76 8.52 -11.59
C ASN A 158 -17.58 9.80 -11.80
N GLU A 159 -18.71 9.99 -11.12
CA GLU A 159 -19.49 11.23 -11.25
C GLU A 159 -18.76 12.44 -10.68
N VAL A 160 -18.04 12.30 -9.56
CA VAL A 160 -17.27 13.41 -8.97
C VAL A 160 -16.11 13.78 -9.88
N VAL A 161 -15.36 12.80 -10.39
CA VAL A 161 -14.29 13.02 -11.37
C VAL A 161 -14.86 13.60 -12.66
N LYS A 162 -16.00 13.09 -13.16
CA LYS A 162 -16.69 13.62 -14.33
C LYS A 162 -17.09 15.08 -14.15
N LYS A 163 -17.77 15.42 -13.05
CA LYS A 163 -18.17 16.81 -12.72
C LYS A 163 -16.96 17.72 -12.54
N THR A 164 -15.86 17.22 -11.96
CA THR A 164 -14.61 17.98 -11.82
C THR A 164 -14.04 18.30 -13.19
N ILE A 165 -13.91 17.29 -14.05
CA ILE A 165 -13.40 17.45 -15.40
C ILE A 165 -14.28 18.40 -16.21
N GLU A 166 -15.61 18.27 -16.13
CA GLU A 166 -16.55 19.19 -16.78
C GLU A 166 -16.32 20.63 -16.32
N LYS A 167 -16.16 20.88 -15.01
CA LYS A 167 -15.84 22.22 -14.48
C LYS A 167 -14.46 22.72 -14.93
N VAL A 168 -13.46 21.85 -14.94
CA VAL A 168 -12.07 22.22 -15.23
C VAL A 168 -11.87 22.49 -16.72
N ILE A 169 -12.46 21.67 -17.61
CA ILE A 169 -12.39 21.84 -19.07
C ILE A 169 -13.05 23.14 -19.53
N LEU A 170 -13.99 23.71 -18.76
CA LEU A 170 -14.57 25.02 -19.05
C LEU A 170 -13.57 26.18 -18.93
N SER A 171 -12.41 25.97 -18.30
CA SER A 171 -11.36 27.00 -18.24
C SER A 171 -10.81 27.27 -19.65
N PRO A 172 -10.78 28.53 -20.11
CA PRO A 172 -10.32 28.86 -21.45
C PRO A 172 -8.84 28.51 -21.62
N VAL A 173 -8.55 27.54 -22.49
CA VAL A 173 -7.18 27.14 -22.85
C VAL A 173 -6.73 27.88 -24.12
N PRO A 174 -5.63 28.68 -24.08
CA PRO A 174 -5.09 29.34 -25.26
C PRO A 174 -4.61 28.33 -26.31
N ALA A 175 -4.62 28.71 -27.59
CA ALA A 175 -4.35 27.79 -28.71
C ALA A 175 -3.00 27.05 -28.59
N GLU A 176 -1.96 27.72 -28.07
CA GLU A 176 -0.62 27.13 -27.89
C GLU A 176 -0.52 26.10 -26.75
N TYR A 177 -1.51 26.04 -25.86
CA TYR A 177 -1.63 25.03 -24.81
C TYR A 177 -2.68 23.98 -25.12
N ARG A 178 -3.44 24.13 -26.21
CA ARG A 178 -4.60 23.27 -26.46
C ARG A 178 -4.17 21.94 -27.05
N TRP A 179 -4.50 20.87 -26.33
CA TRP A 179 -4.28 19.50 -26.76
C TRP A 179 -4.94 19.24 -28.12
N ASN A 180 -4.17 18.57 -28.98
CA ASN A 180 -4.59 18.10 -30.28
C ASN A 180 -3.67 16.93 -30.71
N MET A 181 -4.07 16.20 -31.75
CA MET A 181 -3.31 15.06 -32.27
C MET A 181 -2.25 15.43 -33.32
N GLU A 182 -2.19 16.69 -33.74
CA GLU A 182 -1.30 17.14 -34.83
C GLU A 182 0.04 17.64 -34.29
N THR A 183 0.03 18.29 -33.13
CA THR A 183 1.20 18.95 -32.53
C THR A 183 1.16 18.83 -31.01
N ILE A 184 2.35 18.68 -30.40
CA ILE A 184 2.49 18.67 -28.94
C ILE A 184 2.38 20.11 -28.44
N ALA A 185 1.39 20.39 -27.59
CA ALA A 185 1.22 21.72 -27.00
C ALA A 185 2.30 22.04 -25.96
N LYS A 186 2.36 23.31 -25.50
CA LYS A 186 3.37 23.74 -24.52
C LYS A 186 3.24 23.09 -23.14
N THR A 187 2.04 22.66 -22.77
CA THR A 187 1.69 22.19 -21.42
C THR A 187 2.66 21.16 -20.84
N PRO A 188 2.97 20.01 -21.50
CA PRO A 188 3.81 18.99 -20.89
C PRO A 188 5.25 19.47 -20.71
N GLY A 189 5.76 20.26 -21.67
CA GLY A 189 7.11 20.81 -21.62
C GLY A 189 7.29 21.80 -20.48
N GLU A 190 6.30 22.67 -20.26
CA GLU A 190 6.30 23.60 -19.13
C GLU A 190 6.19 22.87 -17.79
N ILE A 191 5.31 21.87 -17.66
CA ILE A 191 5.19 21.07 -16.44
C ILE A 191 6.53 20.38 -16.11
N ILE A 192 7.17 19.76 -17.10
CA ILE A 192 8.47 19.11 -16.89
C ILE A 192 9.52 20.12 -16.40
N ALA A 193 9.55 21.32 -16.99
CA ALA A 193 10.52 22.36 -16.64
C ALA A 193 10.24 23.03 -15.29
N GLU A 194 8.99 23.40 -15.00
CA GLU A 194 8.59 24.14 -13.80
C GLU A 194 8.42 23.23 -12.58
N CYS A 195 7.76 22.08 -12.71
CA CYS A 195 7.52 21.17 -11.58
C CYS A 195 8.76 20.34 -11.22
N LYS A 196 9.74 20.20 -12.12
CA LYS A 196 10.96 19.39 -11.90
C LYS A 196 10.62 17.98 -11.40
N ILE A 197 9.72 17.32 -12.12
CA ILE A 197 9.29 15.93 -11.88
C ILE A 197 10.40 14.94 -12.22
N SER A 198 10.33 13.73 -11.67
CA SER A 198 11.26 12.64 -12.02
C SER A 198 11.20 12.25 -13.51
N ILE A 199 12.28 11.64 -14.03
CA ILE A 199 12.33 11.14 -15.43
C ILE A 199 11.22 10.13 -15.70
N ALA A 200 10.90 9.27 -14.73
CA ALA A 200 9.84 8.28 -14.86
C ALA A 200 8.47 8.94 -14.97
N ALA A 201 8.16 9.90 -14.10
CA ALA A 201 6.93 10.68 -14.17
C ALA A 201 6.83 11.49 -15.47
N GLY A 202 7.92 12.09 -15.93
CA GLY A 202 7.94 12.82 -17.21
C GLY A 202 7.67 11.95 -18.43
N LYS A 203 8.19 10.70 -18.44
CA LYS A 203 7.88 9.73 -19.50
C LYS A 203 6.39 9.35 -19.49
N LEU A 204 5.86 9.02 -18.32
CA LEU A 204 4.45 8.64 -18.16
C LEU A 204 3.51 9.80 -18.54
N LEU A 205 3.85 11.02 -18.12
CA LEU A 205 3.12 12.24 -18.48
C LEU A 205 3.04 12.39 -20.00
N MET A 206 4.16 12.26 -20.70
CA MET A 206 4.19 12.36 -22.16
C MET A 206 3.41 11.24 -22.85
N GLU A 207 3.53 10.01 -22.36
CA GLU A 207 2.79 8.86 -22.87
C GLU A 207 1.28 9.08 -22.74
N LYS A 208 0.80 9.48 -21.56
CA LYS A 208 -0.63 9.72 -21.33
C LYS A 208 -1.14 10.97 -22.03
N TYR A 209 -0.32 12.02 -22.14
CA TYR A 209 -0.69 13.24 -22.84
C TYR A 209 -0.84 13.04 -24.35
N THR A 210 -0.01 12.20 -24.97
CA THR A 210 -0.05 11.96 -26.42
C THR A 210 -1.04 10.87 -26.84
N SER A 211 -1.72 10.26 -25.87
CA SER A 211 -2.75 9.26 -26.09
C SER A 211 -4.10 9.89 -26.43
N ASP A 212 -4.82 9.33 -27.39
CA ASP A 212 -6.22 9.64 -27.68
C ASP A 212 -7.21 8.80 -26.87
N GLU A 213 -6.70 7.98 -25.92
CA GLU A 213 -7.49 7.12 -25.03
C GLU A 213 -8.67 7.87 -24.41
N THR A 214 -9.86 7.29 -24.59
CA THR A 214 -11.08 7.75 -23.94
C THR A 214 -11.16 7.13 -22.55
N ILE A 215 -11.22 7.97 -21.51
CA ILE A 215 -11.33 7.54 -20.11
C ILE A 215 -12.72 7.91 -19.60
N TYR A 216 -13.37 7.01 -18.85
CA TYR A 216 -14.74 7.18 -18.31
C TYR A 216 -15.83 7.47 -19.37
N GLU A 217 -15.64 6.96 -20.59
CA GLU A 217 -16.55 7.20 -21.74
C GLU A 217 -16.73 8.68 -22.08
N MET A 218 -15.73 9.52 -21.77
CA MET A 218 -15.73 10.94 -22.12
C MET A 218 -15.29 11.18 -23.58
N VAL A 219 -14.62 12.31 -23.84
CA VAL A 219 -14.08 12.64 -25.15
C VAL A 219 -12.69 12.01 -25.36
N PRO A 220 -12.29 11.71 -26.61
CA PRO A 220 -10.93 11.27 -26.91
C PRO A 220 -9.88 12.28 -26.45
N GLY A 221 -8.75 11.78 -25.96
CA GLY A 221 -7.65 12.60 -25.42
C GLY A 221 -8.01 13.38 -24.17
N ILE A 222 -8.95 12.87 -23.37
CA ILE A 222 -9.44 13.56 -22.18
C ILE A 222 -8.32 13.88 -21.19
N TYR A 223 -7.33 12.99 -21.04
CA TYR A 223 -6.21 13.23 -20.15
C TYR A 223 -5.45 14.51 -20.53
N GLY A 224 -5.11 14.66 -21.81
CA GLY A 224 -4.38 15.84 -22.30
C GLY A 224 -5.19 17.13 -22.15
N LYS A 225 -6.48 17.09 -22.51
CA LYS A 225 -7.40 18.23 -22.34
C LYS A 225 -7.53 18.66 -20.89
N THR A 226 -7.72 17.70 -19.98
CA THR A 226 -7.79 17.98 -18.53
C THR A 226 -6.47 18.55 -18.02
N LEU A 227 -5.33 17.98 -18.45
CA LEU A 227 -4.02 18.48 -18.05
C LEU A 227 -3.79 19.93 -18.47
N ASP A 228 -4.17 20.31 -19.70
CA ASP A 228 -4.04 21.69 -20.18
C ASP A 228 -4.85 22.66 -19.31
N SER A 229 -6.10 22.31 -19.04
CA SER A 229 -6.99 23.13 -18.22
C SER A 229 -6.50 23.25 -16.77
N VAL A 230 -6.03 22.14 -16.17
CA VAL A 230 -5.39 22.15 -14.85
C VAL A 230 -4.18 23.08 -14.87
N TRP A 231 -3.31 22.97 -15.87
CA TRP A 231 -2.12 23.81 -15.98
C TRP A 231 -2.46 25.30 -16.13
N GLN A 232 -3.46 25.63 -16.96
CA GLN A 232 -3.92 27.03 -17.07
C GLN A 232 -4.47 27.56 -15.75
N TYR A 233 -5.25 26.74 -15.02
CA TYR A 233 -5.73 27.10 -13.69
C TYR A 233 -4.56 27.44 -12.76
N ILE A 234 -3.57 26.55 -12.67
CA ILE A 234 -2.37 26.73 -11.85
C ILE A 234 -1.62 28.03 -12.21
N LYS A 235 -1.45 28.30 -13.51
CA LYS A 235 -0.76 29.53 -13.97
C LYS A 235 -1.51 30.80 -13.59
N SER A 236 -2.83 30.75 -13.53
CA SER A 236 -3.68 31.91 -13.21
C SER A 236 -3.98 32.07 -11.71
N SER A 237 -3.67 31.06 -10.89
CA SER A 237 -3.99 31.04 -9.46
C SER A 237 -3.00 31.86 -8.63
N SER A 238 -3.49 32.49 -7.56
CA SER A 238 -2.65 33.13 -6.54
C SER A 238 -1.77 32.13 -5.78
N ASP A 239 -2.22 30.88 -5.69
CA ASP A 239 -1.57 29.80 -4.94
C ASP A 239 -0.70 28.90 -5.85
N LYS A 240 -0.23 29.47 -6.98
CA LYS A 240 0.54 28.76 -8.01
C LYS A 240 1.63 27.85 -7.44
N GLU A 241 2.40 28.32 -6.48
CA GLU A 241 3.53 27.56 -5.90
C GLU A 241 3.08 26.31 -5.14
N VAL A 242 1.95 26.38 -4.43
CA VAL A 242 1.37 25.25 -3.71
C VAL A 242 0.83 24.25 -4.73
N LEU A 243 0.07 24.72 -5.71
CA LEU A 243 -0.49 23.87 -6.75
C LEU A 243 0.57 23.18 -7.61
N ILE A 244 1.71 23.84 -7.89
CA ILE A 244 2.85 23.21 -8.57
C ILE A 244 3.43 22.05 -7.74
N LYS A 245 3.54 22.23 -6.41
CA LYS A 245 4.01 21.15 -5.52
C LYS A 245 3.02 20.00 -5.48
N THR A 246 1.72 20.29 -5.39
CA THR A 246 0.67 19.27 -5.42
C THR A 246 0.66 18.53 -6.75
N LEU A 247 0.69 19.24 -7.88
CA LEU A 247 0.77 18.62 -9.21
C LEU A 247 2.01 17.72 -9.33
N LYS A 248 3.17 18.15 -8.82
CA LYS A 248 4.37 17.31 -8.79
C LYS A 248 4.12 15.99 -8.05
N ILE A 249 3.56 16.05 -6.84
CA ILE A 249 3.30 14.87 -6.00
C ILE A 249 2.35 13.91 -6.73
N GLU A 250 1.22 14.41 -7.22
CA GLU A 250 0.23 13.59 -7.92
C GLU A 250 0.81 12.95 -9.20
N LEU A 251 1.67 13.66 -9.94
CA LEU A 251 2.35 13.11 -11.12
C LEU A 251 3.41 12.06 -10.79
N GLU A 252 4.07 12.15 -9.64
CA GLU A 252 5.04 11.14 -9.19
C GLU A 252 4.34 9.89 -8.63
N ASP A 253 3.21 10.07 -7.95
CA ASP A 253 2.39 8.96 -7.42
C ASP A 253 1.62 8.20 -8.52
N ASN A 254 1.46 8.81 -9.70
CA ASN A 254 0.87 8.16 -10.88
C ASN A 254 1.67 6.98 -11.42
N ILE A 255 2.94 6.83 -11.06
CA ILE A 255 3.81 5.77 -11.57
C ILE A 255 3.25 4.40 -11.19
N GLY A 256 2.89 3.61 -12.21
CA GLY A 256 2.31 2.27 -12.03
C GLY A 256 0.79 2.25 -11.87
N MET A 257 0.11 3.39 -11.96
CA MET A 257 -1.36 3.48 -11.94
C MET A 257 -1.97 3.31 -13.35
N CYS A 258 -3.23 2.88 -13.40
CA CYS A 258 -4.02 2.79 -14.64
C CYS A 258 -4.44 4.19 -15.15
N ALA A 259 -4.96 4.27 -16.38
CA ALA A 259 -5.35 5.54 -17.02
C ALA A 259 -6.43 6.31 -16.22
N GLN A 260 -7.41 5.59 -15.67
CA GLN A 260 -8.44 6.14 -14.78
C GLN A 260 -7.82 6.77 -13.53
N GLY A 261 -6.94 6.03 -12.84
CA GLY A 261 -6.22 6.54 -11.67
C GLY A 261 -5.39 7.78 -11.97
N ASN A 262 -4.70 7.80 -13.12
CA ASN A 262 -3.93 8.96 -13.58
C ASN A 262 -4.81 10.21 -13.76
N LEU A 263 -6.01 10.04 -14.31
CA LEU A 263 -6.95 11.14 -14.52
C LEU A 263 -7.55 11.65 -13.20
N THR A 264 -7.94 10.75 -12.28
CA THR A 264 -8.44 11.13 -10.95
C THR A 264 -7.40 11.91 -10.15
N ARG A 265 -6.13 11.49 -10.21
CA ARG A 265 -5.00 12.17 -9.56
C ARG A 265 -4.80 13.60 -10.08
N LEU A 266 -5.03 13.85 -11.36
CA LEU A 266 -5.03 15.23 -11.90
C LEU A 266 -6.15 16.08 -11.32
N CYS A 267 -7.34 15.51 -11.09
CA CYS A 267 -8.44 16.22 -10.46
C CYS A 267 -8.16 16.59 -9.00
N ASN A 268 -7.42 15.75 -8.27
CA ASN A 268 -7.05 16.00 -6.87
C ASN A 268 -6.19 17.27 -6.70
N VAL A 269 -5.44 17.67 -7.72
CA VAL A 269 -4.64 18.91 -7.70
C VAL A 269 -5.51 20.15 -7.43
N LEU A 270 -6.75 20.13 -7.90
CA LEU A 270 -7.70 21.25 -7.78
C LEU A 270 -8.72 21.03 -6.66
N GLN A 271 -8.57 19.98 -5.86
CA GLN A 271 -9.47 19.70 -4.74
C GLN A 271 -9.30 20.78 -3.66
N GLY A 272 -10.42 21.39 -3.26
CA GLY A 272 -10.42 22.54 -2.35
C GLY A 272 -10.25 23.91 -3.01
N TYR A 273 -9.99 23.95 -4.32
CA TYR A 273 -9.87 25.18 -5.12
C TYR A 273 -11.05 25.44 -6.05
N LEU A 274 -11.84 24.39 -6.31
CA LEU A 274 -13.09 24.49 -7.06
C LEU A 274 -14.25 24.57 -6.07
N ASP A 275 -14.92 25.72 -6.02
CA ASP A 275 -16.14 25.89 -5.26
C ASP A 275 -17.23 24.93 -5.76
N ASP A 276 -18.07 24.45 -4.83
CA ASP A 276 -19.10 23.42 -5.04
C ASP A 276 -18.56 22.04 -5.46
N MET A 277 -17.46 21.60 -4.86
CA MET A 277 -17.15 20.17 -4.82
C MET A 277 -17.85 19.55 -3.61
N PRO A 278 -18.62 18.46 -3.77
CA PRO A 278 -19.07 17.71 -2.61
C PRO A 278 -17.81 17.28 -1.84
N LYS A 279 -17.71 17.66 -0.57
CA LYS A 279 -16.64 17.17 0.29
C LYS A 279 -16.71 15.64 0.24
N PRO A 280 -15.57 14.95 0.04
CA PRO A 280 -15.56 13.49 0.14
C PRO A 280 -16.20 13.12 1.47
N SER A 281 -17.10 12.15 1.42
CA SER A 281 -17.79 11.68 2.60
C SER A 281 -16.76 11.22 3.63
N VAL A 282 -17.12 11.30 4.91
CA VAL A 282 -16.27 10.80 5.99
C VAL A 282 -15.90 9.33 5.72
N ALA A 283 -16.82 8.55 5.15
CA ALA A 283 -16.57 7.19 4.71
C ALA A 283 -15.45 7.07 3.66
N GLU A 284 -15.45 7.92 2.61
CA GLU A 284 -14.38 7.92 1.59
C GLU A 284 -13.02 8.31 2.18
N ILE A 285 -12.99 9.34 3.03
CA ILE A 285 -11.76 9.78 3.71
C ILE A 285 -11.19 8.65 4.58
N LEU A 286 -12.04 7.98 5.36
CA LEU A 286 -11.63 6.85 6.20
C LEU A 286 -11.25 5.62 5.36
N GLY A 287 -11.92 5.39 4.23
CA GLY A 287 -11.60 4.33 3.26
C GLY A 287 -10.19 4.45 2.69
N ASP A 288 -9.66 5.66 2.56
CA ASP A 288 -8.28 5.88 2.11
C ASP A 288 -7.27 5.82 3.28
N LEU A 289 -7.63 6.36 4.43
CA LEU A 289 -6.70 6.55 5.55
C LEU A 289 -6.54 5.32 6.46
N LEU A 290 -7.57 4.48 6.58
CA LEU A 290 -7.57 3.33 7.49
C LEU A 290 -6.84 2.08 6.93
N PRO A 291 -6.98 1.68 5.66
CA PRO A 291 -6.31 0.48 5.15
C PRO A 291 -4.78 0.46 5.28
N PRO A 292 -4.05 1.57 5.07
CA PRO A 292 -2.61 1.61 5.31
C PRO A 292 -2.21 1.28 6.76
N LEU A 293 -3.09 1.53 7.74
CA LEU A 293 -2.83 1.23 9.15
C LEU A 293 -2.70 -0.27 9.41
N MET A 294 -3.21 -1.13 8.52
CA MET A 294 -3.01 -2.59 8.61
C MET A 294 -1.52 -2.99 8.54
N ALA A 295 -0.66 -2.14 7.98
CA ALA A 295 0.79 -2.34 8.01
C ALA A 295 1.41 -2.14 9.41
N ILE A 296 0.72 -1.44 10.33
CA ILE A 296 1.16 -1.22 11.71
C ILE A 296 0.91 -2.50 12.50
N LYS A 297 1.96 -3.19 12.94
CA LYS A 297 1.85 -4.48 13.64
C LYS A 297 1.28 -4.40 15.06
N ASP A 298 1.49 -3.28 15.74
CA ASP A 298 1.00 -3.09 17.11
C ASP A 298 -0.49 -2.69 17.05
N ARG A 299 -1.37 -3.58 17.51
CA ARG A 299 -2.84 -3.36 17.51
C ARG A 299 -3.24 -2.13 18.33
N LYS A 300 -2.56 -1.83 19.44
CA LYS A 300 -2.89 -0.69 20.28
C LYS A 300 -2.53 0.63 19.58
N VAL A 301 -1.37 0.66 18.93
CA VAL A 301 -0.92 1.81 18.14
C VAL A 301 -1.79 1.99 16.89
N ARG A 302 -2.13 0.90 16.20
CA ARG A 302 -3.04 0.89 15.05
C ARG A 302 -4.41 1.48 15.42
N ARG A 303 -4.99 0.98 16.52
CA ARG A 303 -6.29 1.44 17.03
C ARG A 303 -6.25 2.92 17.46
N GLU A 304 -5.24 3.34 18.21
CA GLU A 304 -5.12 4.73 18.65
C GLU A 304 -4.94 5.68 17.47
N THR A 305 -4.20 5.25 16.44
CA THR A 305 -3.99 6.03 15.22
C THR A 305 -5.28 6.13 14.39
N ALA A 306 -6.04 5.04 14.28
CA ALA A 306 -7.36 5.04 13.64
C ALA A 306 -8.35 5.96 14.37
N LEU A 307 -8.40 5.89 15.70
CA LEU A 307 -9.22 6.78 16.53
C LEU A 307 -8.82 8.26 16.37
N GLN A 308 -7.51 8.54 16.30
CA GLN A 308 -7.02 9.90 16.08
C GLN A 308 -7.42 10.45 14.72
N ILE A 309 -7.39 9.63 13.67
CA ILE A 309 -7.88 9.97 12.33
C ILE A 309 -9.39 10.23 12.39
N MET A 310 -10.17 9.35 13.00
CA MET A 310 -11.62 9.49 13.14
C MET A 310 -12.03 10.77 13.90
N ARG A 311 -11.32 11.11 14.99
CA ARG A 311 -11.53 12.37 15.74
C ARG A 311 -11.20 13.60 14.91
N THR A 312 -10.12 13.54 14.12
CA THR A 312 -9.69 14.63 13.23
C THR A 312 -10.74 14.90 12.14
N HIS A 313 -11.51 13.88 11.76
CA HIS A 313 -12.57 13.97 10.75
C HIS A 313 -14.00 14.03 11.34
N ASN A 314 -14.13 14.28 12.65
CA ASN A 314 -15.40 14.44 13.37
C ASN A 314 -16.37 13.24 13.28
N VAL A 315 -15.84 12.01 13.27
CA VAL A 315 -16.66 10.81 13.35
C VAL A 315 -17.27 10.70 14.77
N PRO A 316 -18.60 10.58 14.92
CA PRO A 316 -19.24 10.38 16.22
C PRO A 316 -18.70 9.13 16.92
N ASP A 317 -18.52 9.18 18.24
CA ASP A 317 -17.98 8.06 19.03
C ASP A 317 -18.79 6.76 18.85
N GLU A 318 -20.10 6.89 18.60
CA GLU A 318 -21.04 5.80 18.36
C GLU A 318 -20.78 5.04 17.04
N GLU A 319 -20.15 5.69 16.05
CA GLU A 319 -19.87 5.11 14.73
C GLU A 319 -18.44 4.56 14.61
N GLN A 320 -17.55 4.90 15.56
CA GLN A 320 -16.12 4.56 15.49
C GLN A 320 -15.87 3.05 15.57
N ASP A 321 -16.62 2.33 16.38
CA ASP A 321 -16.41 0.88 16.58
C ASP A 321 -16.63 0.07 15.29
N ALA A 322 -17.60 0.45 14.46
CA ALA A 322 -17.88 -0.19 13.17
C ALA A 322 -16.71 -0.07 12.18
N TRP A 323 -15.99 1.05 12.20
CA TRP A 323 -14.81 1.25 11.37
C TRP A 323 -13.56 0.55 11.91
N LEU A 324 -13.47 0.42 13.23
CA LEU A 324 -12.37 -0.30 13.87
C LEU A 324 -12.47 -1.81 13.66
N GLU A 325 -13.69 -2.34 13.47
CA GLU A 325 -13.94 -3.76 13.22
C GLU A 325 -13.15 -4.29 12.01
N GLY A 326 -13.14 -3.55 10.90
CA GLY A 326 -12.37 -3.89 9.70
C GLY A 326 -10.83 -3.82 9.86
N LEU A 327 -10.33 -3.30 10.98
CA LEU A 327 -8.89 -3.25 11.32
C LEU A 327 -8.45 -4.40 12.23
N TYR A 328 -9.39 -5.22 12.71
CA TYR A 328 -9.11 -6.44 13.46
C TYR A 328 -9.10 -7.64 12.50
N ASP A 329 -7.95 -8.30 12.37
CA ASP A 329 -7.90 -9.61 11.70
C ASP A 329 -8.70 -10.63 12.53
N GLU A 330 -9.90 -11.04 12.07
CA GLU A 330 -10.72 -12.10 12.68
C GLU A 330 -9.94 -13.43 12.78
N ASP A 331 -9.05 -13.69 11.81
CA ASP A 331 -8.24 -14.91 11.73
C ASP A 331 -7.32 -15.12 12.94
N ALA A 332 -6.89 -14.06 13.63
CA ALA A 332 -5.96 -14.17 14.75
C ALA A 332 -6.65 -14.61 16.06
N ASP A 333 -7.93 -14.28 16.24
CA ASP A 333 -8.68 -14.68 17.43
C ASP A 333 -9.27 -16.08 17.27
N ASP A 334 -9.59 -16.52 16.05
CA ASP A 334 -9.95 -17.91 15.77
C ASP A 334 -8.74 -18.85 15.79
N GLU A 335 -7.57 -18.45 15.27
CA GLU A 335 -6.33 -19.25 15.44
C GLU A 335 -5.88 -19.30 16.90
N ARG A 336 -6.05 -18.21 17.66
CA ARG A 336 -5.73 -18.18 19.09
C ARG A 336 -6.74 -18.98 19.91
N ARG A 337 -8.04 -18.92 19.59
CA ARG A 337 -9.09 -19.71 20.24
C ARG A 337 -8.95 -21.18 19.90
N ALA A 338 -8.66 -21.53 18.64
CA ALA A 338 -8.32 -22.89 18.22
C ALA A 338 -7.04 -23.41 18.91
N TYR A 339 -5.99 -22.59 19.00
CA TYR A 339 -4.75 -22.93 19.72
C TYR A 339 -4.97 -23.10 21.23
N LEU A 340 -5.85 -22.30 21.84
CA LEU A 340 -6.21 -22.40 23.26
C LEU A 340 -7.15 -23.59 23.54
N ASP A 341 -8.02 -23.97 22.60
CA ASP A 341 -8.86 -25.16 22.69
C ASP A 341 -8.06 -26.45 22.48
N ASP A 342 -7.08 -26.44 21.57
CA ASP A 342 -6.12 -27.55 21.35
C ASP A 342 -5.27 -27.78 22.61
N LEU A 343 -4.81 -26.69 23.26
CA LEU A 343 -4.14 -26.74 24.57
C LEU A 343 -5.05 -27.19 25.71
N ARG A 344 -6.37 -27.07 25.57
CA ARG A 344 -7.36 -27.50 26.58
C ARG A 344 -7.70 -28.99 26.48
N MET A 345 -7.57 -29.60 25.30
CA MET A 345 -7.78 -31.04 25.11
C MET A 345 -6.64 -31.91 25.66
N ASP A 346 -5.42 -31.39 25.74
CA ASP A 346 -4.26 -32.12 26.27
C ASP A 346 -4.20 -32.19 27.82
N TYR A 347 -5.14 -31.54 28.52
CA TYR A 347 -5.16 -31.42 29.99
C TYR A 347 -6.41 -32.00 30.68
N TYR A 348 -7.11 -32.95 30.04
CA TYR A 348 -8.06 -33.82 30.75
C TYR A 348 -7.53 -35.27 30.77
N PRO A 349 -6.95 -35.74 31.88
CA PRO A 349 -6.75 -37.17 32.05
C PRO A 349 -8.13 -37.81 32.17
N HIS A 350 -8.43 -38.77 31.30
CA HIS A 350 -9.47 -39.75 31.57
C HIS A 350 -9.05 -40.58 32.79
N TYR A 351 -9.45 -40.14 33.99
CA TYR A 351 -9.68 -40.98 35.17
C TYR A 351 -10.75 -40.35 36.06
#